data_AF-A0A382RYL1-F1
#
_entry.id   AF-A0A382RYL1-F1
#
_cell.length_a   1.000
_cell.length_b   1.000
_cell.length_c   1.000
_cell.angle_alpha   90.00
_cell.angle_beta   90.00
_cell.angle_gamma   90.00
#
_symmetry.space_group_name_H-M   'P 1'
#
loop_
_entity.id
_entity.type
_entity.pdbx_description
1 polymer ?
#
loop_
_entity_poly.entity_id
_entity_poly.type
_entity_poly.pdbx_seq_one_letter_code
_entity_poly.pdbx_strand_id
1 'polypeptide(L)'
;SFLVAGGKAFIMAGKLVAIDVKSGTEAWRSNEISASSSSPVLWETGGKQFLIVNTRKNISCVSLADGSVVWTAPGGGDSTPAINGDWMAVYCKDTKTGLAGYKISDSGAKQLWKLPLEARRSQSSPVIYQGHVYLTGGENHLCVDIANGKVKWREKRQSTISSPLIVDGRIITLEKKGSELVMIKASPKAHEELVKARVKTMWCPSPAVSNGRLFLRMADHVACFNLAEKLPLP
;
A
#
# COMPACT_ATOMS: atom_id res chain seq x y z
N SER A 1 11.02 3.06 -1.81
CA SER A 1 10.27 3.22 -3.08
C SER A 1 10.23 4.69 -3.43
N PHE A 2 9.95 5.00 -4.68
CA PHE A 2 9.74 6.36 -5.18
C PHE A 2 8.62 6.33 -6.22
N LEU A 3 8.01 7.48 -6.44
CA LEU A 3 6.99 7.68 -7.46
C LEU A 3 7.58 8.53 -8.58
N VAL A 4 7.29 8.23 -9.84
CA VAL A 4 7.66 9.11 -10.96
C VAL A 4 6.40 9.66 -11.60
N ALA A 5 6.27 10.99 -11.65
CA ALA A 5 5.15 11.68 -12.29
C ALA A 5 5.56 13.11 -12.71
N GLY A 6 4.97 13.65 -13.78
CA GLY A 6 5.20 15.04 -14.19
C GLY A 6 6.66 15.42 -14.41
N GLY A 7 7.48 14.49 -14.90
CA GLY A 7 8.93 14.68 -15.10
C GLY A 7 9.76 14.71 -13.80
N LYS A 8 9.19 14.33 -12.66
CA LYS A 8 9.90 14.31 -11.37
C LYS A 8 9.81 12.93 -10.71
N ALA A 9 10.85 12.57 -9.97
CA ALA A 9 10.86 11.45 -9.04
C ALA A 9 10.66 11.97 -7.61
N PHE A 10 9.65 11.45 -6.92
CA PHE A 10 9.28 11.81 -5.55
C PHE A 10 9.71 10.72 -4.58
N ILE A 11 10.52 11.10 -3.60
CA ILE A 11 11.21 10.17 -2.71
C ILE A 11 10.99 10.60 -1.26
N MET A 12 10.65 9.65 -0.39
CA MET A 12 10.75 9.84 1.05
C MET A 12 12.17 9.48 1.53
N ALA A 13 12.98 10.50 1.80
CA ALA A 13 14.34 10.39 2.31
C ALA A 13 14.46 11.17 3.63
N GLY A 14 13.63 10.79 4.62
CA GLY A 14 13.41 11.53 5.87
C GLY A 14 12.48 12.74 5.70
N LYS A 15 12.60 13.44 4.57
CA LYS A 15 11.66 14.44 4.04
C LYS A 15 11.15 14.02 2.66
N LEU A 16 10.05 14.62 2.20
CA LEU A 16 9.61 14.46 0.83
C LEU A 16 10.46 15.35 -0.09
N VAL A 17 11.08 14.72 -1.09
CA VAL A 17 11.97 15.37 -2.06
C VAL A 17 11.47 15.07 -3.45
N ALA A 18 11.52 16.07 -4.33
CA ALA A 18 11.33 15.90 -5.76
C ALA A 18 12.66 16.10 -6.49
N ILE A 19 12.98 15.16 -7.37
CA ILE A 19 14.16 15.18 -8.23
C ILE A 19 13.68 15.30 -9.67
N ASP A 20 14.27 16.20 -10.46
CA ASP A 20 14.02 16.22 -11.91
C ASP A 20 14.59 14.95 -12.56
N VAL A 21 13.77 14.22 -13.32
CA VAL A 21 14.20 12.91 -13.86
C VAL A 21 15.23 13.00 -14.98
N LYS A 22 15.40 14.18 -15.61
CA LYS A 22 16.36 14.37 -16.70
C LYS A 22 17.72 14.79 -16.16
N SER A 23 17.75 15.78 -15.27
CA SER A 23 19.01 16.31 -14.72
C SER A 23 19.49 15.55 -13.48
N GLY A 24 18.60 14.87 -12.76
CA GLY A 24 18.90 14.25 -11.48
C GLY A 24 19.08 15.25 -10.32
N THR A 25 18.77 16.53 -10.54
CA THR A 25 18.91 17.58 -9.50
C THR A 25 17.64 17.71 -8.67
N GLU A 26 17.79 18.15 -7.41
CA GLU A 26 16.66 18.46 -6.54
C GLU A 26 15.86 19.62 -7.12
N ALA A 27 14.58 19.37 -7.42
CA ALA A 27 13.63 20.38 -7.86
C ALA A 27 13.03 21.12 -6.66
N TRP A 28 12.68 20.38 -5.60
CA TRP A 28 12.21 20.93 -4.34
C TRP A 28 12.29 19.91 -3.21
N ARG A 29 12.18 20.40 -1.97
CA ARG A 29 12.07 19.60 -0.74
C ARG A 29 11.06 20.21 0.21
N SER A 30 10.16 19.38 0.73
CA SER A 30 9.18 19.82 1.71
C SER A 30 9.77 19.80 3.12
N ASN A 31 9.66 20.93 3.83
CA ASN A 31 10.06 21.02 5.23
C ASN A 31 9.01 20.43 6.19
N GLU A 32 7.76 20.36 5.76
CA GLU A 32 6.62 19.93 6.58
C GLU A 32 6.40 18.41 6.52
N ILE A 33 6.69 17.79 5.38
CA ILE A 33 6.44 16.36 5.18
C ILE A 33 7.61 15.51 5.67
N SER A 34 7.34 14.68 6.68
CA SER A 34 8.29 13.66 7.16
C SER A 34 7.58 12.33 7.41
N ALA A 35 8.06 11.29 6.74
CA ALA A 35 7.60 9.91 6.88
C ALA A 35 8.81 8.97 6.97
N SER A 36 8.56 7.72 7.36
CA SER A 36 9.59 6.69 7.48
C SER A 36 9.73 5.89 6.18
N SER A 37 8.69 5.12 5.83
CA SER A 37 8.69 4.08 4.81
C SER A 37 7.43 4.08 3.94
N SER A 38 6.46 4.95 4.27
CA SER A 38 5.32 5.22 3.41
C SER A 38 5.79 5.88 2.11
N SER A 39 5.29 5.40 0.98
CA SER A 39 5.57 5.98 -0.33
C SER A 39 4.58 7.11 -0.63
N PRO A 40 4.99 8.15 -1.38
CA PRO A 40 4.03 9.08 -1.96
C PRO A 40 3.19 8.38 -3.04
N VAL A 41 1.92 8.75 -3.14
CA VAL A 41 0.97 8.23 -4.13
C VAL A 41 0.45 9.40 -4.95
N LEU A 42 0.44 9.25 -6.28
CA LEU A 42 -0.17 10.24 -7.17
C LEU A 42 -1.69 10.16 -7.01
N TRP A 43 -2.33 11.31 -6.84
CA TRP A 43 -3.77 11.42 -6.87
C TRP A 43 -4.18 12.54 -7.82
N GLU A 44 -5.17 12.26 -8.65
CA GLU A 44 -5.65 13.17 -9.68
C GLU A 44 -7.14 13.43 -9.49
N THR A 45 -7.54 14.69 -9.53
CA THR A 45 -8.94 15.10 -9.50
C THR A 45 -9.12 16.42 -10.24
N GLY A 46 -10.22 16.56 -10.99
CA GLY A 46 -10.52 17.80 -11.73
C GLY A 46 -9.38 18.30 -12.63
N GLY A 47 -8.57 17.40 -13.21
CA GLY A 47 -7.41 17.75 -14.04
C GLY A 47 -6.18 18.24 -13.27
N LYS A 48 -6.19 18.23 -11.94
CA LYS A 48 -5.06 18.58 -11.08
C LYS A 48 -4.41 17.32 -10.53
N GLN A 49 -3.09 17.37 -10.34
CA GLN A 49 -2.30 16.28 -9.76
C GLN A 49 -1.73 16.69 -8.40
N PHE A 50 -1.81 15.77 -7.45
CA PHE A 50 -1.33 15.93 -6.09
C PHE A 50 -0.54 14.70 -5.66
N LEU A 51 0.23 14.84 -4.59
CA LEU A 51 0.83 13.71 -3.89
C LEU A 51 0.14 13.53 -2.55
N ILE A 52 -0.27 12.30 -2.25
CA ILE A 52 -0.75 11.92 -0.92
C ILE A 52 0.31 11.06 -0.24
N VAL A 53 0.64 11.43 1.00
CA VAL A 53 1.65 10.74 1.81
C VAL A 53 1.06 10.47 3.20
N ASN A 54 1.18 9.23 3.67
CA ASN A 54 0.93 8.93 5.09
C ASN A 54 2.22 9.25 5.87
N THR A 55 2.20 10.33 6.62
CA THR A 55 3.33 10.77 7.44
C THR A 55 3.39 9.97 8.73
N ARG A 56 4.33 10.29 9.62
CA ARG A 56 4.35 9.67 10.96
C ARG A 56 3.14 10.04 11.83
N LYS A 57 2.47 11.16 11.54
CA LYS A 57 1.44 11.76 12.41
C LYS A 57 0.05 11.87 11.76
N ASN A 58 0.00 12.01 10.45
CA ASN A 58 -1.23 12.32 9.72
C ASN A 58 -1.11 11.88 8.25
N ILE A 59 -2.19 12.03 7.49
CA ILE A 59 -2.14 11.99 6.03
C ILE A 59 -1.99 13.43 5.54
N SER A 60 -1.10 13.65 4.59
CA SER A 60 -0.90 14.94 3.94
C SER A 60 -1.11 14.81 2.44
N CYS A 61 -1.87 15.74 1.87
CA CYS A 61 -1.92 16.00 0.44
C CYS A 61 -1.05 17.21 0.15
N VAL A 62 -0.18 17.10 -0.84
CA VAL A 62 0.74 18.17 -1.22
C VAL A 62 0.69 18.44 -2.73
N SER A 63 0.97 19.69 -3.07
CA SER A 63 1.16 20.15 -4.44
C SER A 63 2.31 19.39 -5.10
N LEU A 64 2.08 18.90 -6.31
CA LEU A 64 3.11 18.25 -7.12
C LEU A 64 4.22 19.24 -7.55
N ALA A 65 3.87 20.52 -7.66
CA ALA A 65 4.74 21.55 -8.22
C ALA A 65 5.86 21.98 -7.27
N ASP A 66 5.54 22.13 -5.98
CA ASP A 66 6.43 22.74 -4.98
C ASP A 66 6.45 22.01 -3.63
N GLY A 67 5.63 20.97 -3.44
CA GLY A 67 5.58 20.20 -2.20
C GLY A 67 4.89 20.92 -1.03
N SER A 68 4.18 22.02 -1.29
CA SER A 68 3.36 22.73 -0.30
C SER A 68 2.16 21.87 0.15
N VAL A 69 1.79 21.95 1.43
CA VAL A 69 0.66 21.21 1.98
C VAL A 69 -0.66 21.86 1.54
N VAL A 70 -1.51 21.08 0.88
CA VAL A 70 -2.85 21.51 0.46
C VAL A 70 -3.86 21.23 1.57
N TRP A 71 -3.82 20.02 2.13
CA TRP A 71 -4.65 19.63 3.26
C TRP A 71 -4.01 18.50 4.06
N THR A 72 -4.51 18.32 5.29
CA THR A 72 -4.16 17.18 6.14
C THR A 72 -5.41 16.48 6.66
N ALA A 73 -5.27 15.21 7.04
CA ALA A 73 -6.34 14.43 7.63
C ALA A 73 -5.79 13.46 8.70
N PRO A 74 -6.64 12.98 9.62
CA PRO A 74 -6.25 11.94 10.57
C PRO A 74 -5.63 10.73 9.87
N GLY A 75 -4.66 10.11 10.53
CA GLY A 75 -3.96 8.94 10.02
C GLY A 75 -2.62 8.79 10.73
N GLY A 76 -1.56 8.52 9.98
CA GLY A 76 -0.22 8.39 10.52
C GLY A 76 0.24 6.94 10.64
N GLY A 77 1.47 6.70 10.23
CA GLY A 77 2.08 5.38 10.25
C GLY A 77 3.03 5.19 9.09
N ASP A 78 3.22 3.93 8.72
CA ASP A 78 4.27 3.55 7.77
C ASP A 78 3.70 2.94 6.47
N SER A 79 2.40 2.68 6.40
CA SER A 79 1.76 2.16 5.19
C SER A 79 1.70 3.21 4.08
N THR A 80 1.84 2.77 2.84
CA THR A 80 1.51 3.58 1.67
C THR A 80 -0.03 3.64 1.54
N PRO A 81 -0.65 4.82 1.34
CA PRO A 81 -2.07 4.92 1.07
C PRO A 81 -2.50 4.10 -0.16
N ALA A 82 -3.63 3.41 -0.08
CA ALA A 82 -4.27 2.83 -1.26
C ALA A 82 -5.32 3.80 -1.78
N ILE A 83 -5.28 4.14 -3.07
CA ILE A 83 -6.20 5.10 -3.69
C ILE A 83 -6.86 4.48 -4.92
N ASN A 84 -8.17 4.66 -5.07
CA ASN A 84 -8.94 4.31 -6.26
C ASN A 84 -9.99 5.40 -6.53
N GLY A 85 -9.70 6.28 -7.50
CA GLY A 85 -10.45 7.52 -7.69
C GLY A 85 -10.42 8.35 -6.41
N ASP A 86 -11.60 8.73 -5.91
CA ASP A 86 -11.74 9.51 -4.67
C ASP A 86 -11.83 8.64 -3.40
N TRP A 87 -11.56 7.34 -3.49
CA TRP A 87 -11.54 6.46 -2.34
C TRP A 87 -10.11 6.22 -1.88
N MET A 88 -9.88 6.36 -0.58
CA MET A 88 -8.57 6.12 0.03
C MET A 88 -8.70 5.21 1.24
N ALA A 89 -7.74 4.31 1.41
CA ALA A 89 -7.57 3.51 2.62
C ALA A 89 -6.14 3.57 3.13
N VAL A 90 -5.99 3.64 4.45
CA VAL A 90 -4.68 3.76 5.11
C VAL A 90 -4.64 2.86 6.34
N TYR A 91 -3.54 2.12 6.50
CA TYR A 91 -3.28 1.35 7.71
C TYR A 91 -2.41 2.15 8.68
N CYS A 92 -3.01 2.58 9.78
CA CYS A 92 -2.43 3.52 10.72
C CYS A 92 -1.69 2.79 11.85
N LYS A 93 -0.68 3.45 12.43
CA LYS A 93 0.06 2.92 13.59
C LYS A 93 -0.75 2.99 14.88
N ASP A 94 -1.58 4.02 15.04
CA ASP A 94 -2.48 4.15 16.19
C ASP A 94 -3.52 3.02 16.16
N THR A 95 -3.53 2.17 17.20
CA THR A 95 -4.40 0.99 17.27
C THR A 95 -5.88 1.36 17.38
N LYS A 96 -6.21 2.55 17.92
CA LYS A 96 -7.58 3.07 17.98
C LYS A 96 -8.12 3.50 16.61
N THR A 97 -7.23 3.77 15.67
CA THR A 97 -7.56 4.05 14.27
C THR A 97 -7.47 2.77 13.44
N GLY A 98 -6.38 2.02 13.57
CA GLY A 98 -6.14 0.79 12.84
C GLY A 98 -6.22 1.00 11.32
N LEU A 99 -7.12 0.29 10.66
CA LEU A 99 -7.41 0.52 9.24
C LEU A 99 -8.51 1.57 9.10
N ALA A 100 -8.31 2.59 8.26
CA ALA A 100 -9.30 3.64 8.04
C ALA A 100 -9.56 3.87 6.55
N GLY A 101 -10.79 4.27 6.23
CA GLY A 101 -11.24 4.60 4.88
C GLY A 101 -11.76 6.03 4.80
N TYR A 102 -11.50 6.67 3.67
CA TYR A 102 -11.74 8.08 3.43
C TYR A 102 -12.36 8.30 2.05
N LYS A 103 -13.17 9.35 1.95
CA LYS A 103 -13.49 10.02 0.68
C LYS A 103 -12.59 11.24 0.55
N ILE A 104 -11.82 11.33 -0.54
CA ILE A 104 -10.88 12.44 -0.79
C ILE A 104 -11.44 13.41 -1.84
N SER A 105 -11.13 14.69 -1.65
CA SER A 105 -11.44 15.79 -2.56
C SER A 105 -10.34 16.85 -2.47
N ASP A 106 -10.38 17.84 -3.36
CA ASP A 106 -9.41 18.94 -3.38
C ASP A 106 -9.44 19.78 -2.09
N SER A 107 -10.59 19.78 -1.41
CA SER A 107 -10.81 20.42 -0.12
C SER A 107 -10.39 19.61 1.11
N GLY A 108 -10.04 18.32 0.97
CA GLY A 108 -9.64 17.48 2.11
C GLY A 108 -9.95 16.00 1.99
N ALA A 109 -9.79 15.28 3.09
CA ALA A 109 -10.17 13.87 3.21
C ALA A 109 -11.19 13.68 4.34
N LYS A 110 -12.40 13.28 4.00
CA LYS A 110 -13.44 12.92 4.97
C LYS A 110 -13.25 11.47 5.38
N GLN A 111 -12.89 11.23 6.65
CA GLN A 111 -12.87 9.87 7.21
C GLN A 111 -14.31 9.34 7.28
N LEU A 112 -14.55 8.19 6.67
CA LEU A 112 -15.86 7.54 6.64
C LEU A 112 -15.98 6.49 7.72
N TRP A 113 -14.89 5.76 7.97
CA TRP A 113 -14.85 4.70 8.95
C TRP A 113 -13.41 4.48 9.43
N LYS A 114 -13.31 3.85 10.60
CA LYS A 114 -12.06 3.32 11.15
C LYS A 114 -12.33 1.97 11.79
N LEU A 115 -11.34 1.11 11.77
CA LEU A 115 -11.40 -0.24 12.27
C LEU A 115 -10.19 -0.45 13.17
N PRO A 116 -10.37 -0.38 14.50
CA PRO A 116 -9.28 -0.63 15.43
C PRO A 116 -8.62 -1.98 15.17
N LEU A 117 -7.29 -1.98 15.13
CA LEU A 117 -6.46 -3.16 14.91
C LEU A 117 -5.28 -3.11 15.86
N GLU A 118 -5.09 -4.21 16.58
CA GLU A 118 -3.92 -4.40 17.45
C GLU A 118 -2.70 -4.67 16.56
N ALA A 119 -1.96 -3.60 16.28
CA ALA A 119 -0.88 -3.60 15.31
C ALA A 119 0.41 -3.15 15.96
N ARG A 120 1.36 -4.06 16.15
CA ARG A 120 2.72 -3.66 16.54
C ARG A 120 3.44 -2.91 15.41
N ARG A 121 2.98 -3.10 14.17
CA ARG A 121 3.62 -2.70 12.92
C ARG A 121 2.57 -2.38 11.86
N SER A 122 2.71 -1.23 11.19
CA SER A 122 1.74 -0.73 10.21
C SER A 122 2.33 -0.49 8.82
N GLN A 123 3.44 -1.14 8.46
CA GLN A 123 4.09 -0.93 7.15
C GLN A 123 3.36 -1.65 5.99
N SER A 124 2.55 -2.68 6.26
CA SER A 124 1.79 -3.35 5.20
C SER A 124 0.75 -2.41 4.62
N SER A 125 0.95 -2.00 3.38
CA SER A 125 0.01 -1.12 2.66
C SER A 125 -1.25 -1.91 2.29
N PRO A 126 -2.46 -1.37 2.46
CA PRO A 126 -3.66 -2.01 1.94
C PRO A 126 -3.69 -1.95 0.41
N VAL A 127 -4.63 -2.67 -0.20
CA VAL A 127 -4.99 -2.54 -1.62
C VAL A 127 -6.50 -2.35 -1.75
N ILE A 128 -6.94 -1.60 -2.76
CA ILE A 128 -8.37 -1.42 -3.06
C ILE A 128 -8.68 -2.17 -4.35
N TYR A 129 -9.74 -2.98 -4.33
CA TYR A 129 -10.22 -3.70 -5.51
C TYR A 129 -11.73 -3.90 -5.45
N GLN A 130 -12.41 -3.56 -6.55
CA GLN A 130 -13.86 -3.74 -6.71
C GLN A 130 -14.67 -3.28 -5.49
N GLY A 131 -14.39 -2.07 -4.99
CA GLY A 131 -15.11 -1.49 -3.84
C GLY A 131 -14.73 -2.07 -2.47
N HIS A 132 -13.65 -2.83 -2.36
CA HIS A 132 -13.21 -3.43 -1.11
C HIS A 132 -11.76 -3.12 -0.82
N VAL A 133 -11.45 -2.93 0.46
CA VAL A 133 -10.10 -2.80 0.99
C VAL A 133 -9.63 -4.16 1.45
N TYR A 134 -8.43 -4.56 1.01
CA TYR A 134 -7.75 -5.75 1.48
C TYR A 134 -6.47 -5.37 2.20
N LEU A 135 -6.26 -5.94 3.38
CA LEU A 135 -5.05 -5.75 4.18
C LEU A 135 -4.50 -7.12 4.57
N THR A 136 -3.21 -7.35 4.35
CA THR A 136 -2.48 -8.55 4.78
C THR A 136 -1.33 -8.13 5.70
N GLY A 137 -1.64 -7.83 6.96
CA GLY A 137 -0.67 -7.29 7.90
C GLY A 137 -1.23 -7.23 9.31
N GLY A 138 -0.35 -6.98 10.29
CA GLY A 138 -0.75 -6.97 11.70
C GLY A 138 -1.35 -8.29 12.15
N GLU A 139 -0.77 -9.42 11.74
CA GLU A 139 -1.25 -10.78 12.03
C GLU A 139 -2.66 -11.11 11.49
N ASN A 140 -3.14 -10.38 10.47
CA ASN A 140 -4.47 -10.57 9.90
C ASN A 140 -4.45 -10.49 8.38
N HIS A 141 -5.30 -11.30 7.75
CA HIS A 141 -5.87 -10.99 6.44
C HIS A 141 -7.28 -10.45 6.64
N LEU A 142 -7.59 -9.34 6.00
CA LEU A 142 -8.84 -8.62 6.22
C LEU A 142 -9.42 -8.13 4.88
N CYS A 143 -10.74 -8.26 4.72
CA CYS A 143 -11.50 -7.57 3.68
C CYS A 143 -12.59 -6.70 4.30
N VAL A 144 -12.65 -5.45 3.84
CA VAL A 144 -13.59 -4.44 4.32
C VAL A 144 -14.24 -3.74 3.14
N ASP A 145 -15.52 -3.42 3.26
CA ASP A 145 -16.22 -2.53 2.33
C ASP A 145 -15.63 -1.11 2.37
N ILE A 146 -15.19 -0.55 1.24
CA ILE A 146 -14.56 0.78 1.22
C ILE A 146 -15.55 1.90 1.59
N ALA A 147 -16.85 1.70 1.36
CA ALA A 147 -17.84 2.76 1.55
C ALA A 147 -18.20 2.95 3.03
N ASN A 148 -18.30 1.87 3.80
CA ASN A 148 -18.86 1.90 5.15
C ASN A 148 -18.01 1.20 6.21
N GLY A 149 -16.91 0.54 5.84
CA GLY A 149 -16.04 -0.10 6.83
C GLY A 149 -16.56 -1.44 7.34
N LYS A 150 -17.64 -1.98 6.76
CA LYS A 150 -18.18 -3.29 7.15
C LYS A 150 -17.17 -4.38 6.79
N VAL A 151 -16.67 -5.07 7.82
CA VAL A 151 -15.81 -6.24 7.66
C VAL A 151 -16.61 -7.33 6.94
N LYS A 152 -16.08 -7.81 5.81
CA LYS A 152 -16.66 -8.93 5.07
C LYS A 152 -16.13 -10.26 5.59
N TRP A 153 -14.83 -10.32 5.86
CA TRP A 153 -14.16 -11.43 6.52
C TRP A 153 -12.86 -10.97 7.17
N ARG A 154 -12.39 -11.74 8.15
CA ARG A 154 -11.15 -11.51 8.88
C ARG A 154 -10.57 -12.85 9.31
N GLU A 155 -9.34 -13.12 8.89
CA GLU A 155 -8.61 -14.33 9.24
C GLU A 155 -7.33 -13.98 9.99
N LYS A 156 -7.08 -14.66 11.11
CA LYS A 156 -5.81 -14.52 11.84
C LYS A 156 -4.73 -15.29 11.07
N ARG A 157 -3.65 -14.61 10.72
CA ARG A 157 -2.56 -15.14 9.87
C ARG A 157 -1.21 -14.69 10.38
N GLN A 158 -0.15 -15.41 10.04
CA GLN A 158 1.21 -14.97 10.36
C GLN A 158 1.76 -14.05 9.27
N SER A 159 0.99 -13.01 8.94
CA SER A 159 1.33 -12.06 7.88
C SER A 159 2.54 -11.24 8.27
N THR A 160 3.38 -10.95 7.29
CA THR A 160 4.54 -10.08 7.48
C THR A 160 4.14 -8.60 7.39
N ILE A 161 5.13 -7.71 7.40
CA ILE A 161 4.91 -6.29 7.12
C ILE A 161 4.96 -5.96 5.62
N SER A 162 5.15 -6.99 4.77
CA SER A 162 5.13 -6.86 3.32
C SER A 162 3.74 -6.46 2.85
N SER A 163 3.68 -5.57 1.87
CA SER A 163 2.41 -5.17 1.27
C SER A 163 1.95 -6.26 0.29
N PRO A 164 0.66 -6.60 0.23
CA PRO A 164 0.13 -7.49 -0.78
C PRO A 164 0.17 -6.82 -2.16
N LEU A 165 0.15 -7.66 -3.20
CA LEU A 165 -0.16 -7.25 -4.55
C LEU A 165 -1.54 -7.76 -4.94
N ILE A 166 -2.18 -7.09 -5.89
CA ILE A 166 -3.34 -7.63 -6.57
C ILE A 166 -3.09 -7.73 -8.07
N VAL A 167 -3.38 -8.90 -8.65
CA VAL A 167 -3.24 -9.19 -10.08
C VAL A 167 -4.39 -10.10 -10.50
N ASP A 168 -5.17 -9.69 -11.50
CA ASP A 168 -6.29 -10.45 -12.05
C ASP A 168 -7.25 -11.03 -11.00
N GLY A 169 -7.66 -10.19 -10.03
CA GLY A 169 -8.55 -10.59 -8.94
C GLY A 169 -7.95 -11.57 -7.94
N ARG A 170 -6.62 -11.69 -7.89
CA ARG A 170 -5.90 -12.52 -6.91
C ARG A 170 -4.96 -11.64 -6.11
N ILE A 171 -4.97 -11.83 -4.80
CA ILE A 171 -4.06 -11.17 -3.88
C ILE A 171 -2.89 -12.10 -3.59
N ILE A 172 -1.67 -11.60 -3.76
CA ILE A 172 -0.43 -12.31 -3.45
C ILE A 172 0.22 -11.64 -2.24
N THR A 173 0.56 -12.42 -1.23
CA THR A 173 1.18 -11.92 0.01
C THR A 173 2.19 -12.91 0.59
N LEU A 174 2.99 -12.43 1.54
CA LEU A 174 4.01 -13.21 2.25
C LEU A 174 3.64 -13.39 3.71
N GLU A 175 3.73 -14.64 4.16
CA GLU A 175 3.50 -15.07 5.53
C GLU A 175 4.76 -15.68 6.15
N LYS A 176 4.72 -15.90 7.46
CA LYS A 176 5.75 -16.59 8.25
C LYS A 176 7.15 -16.07 7.95
N LYS A 177 7.32 -14.75 8.06
CA LYS A 177 8.61 -14.07 7.86
C LYS A 177 9.21 -14.31 6.45
N GLY A 178 8.36 -14.44 5.43
CA GLY A 178 8.79 -14.63 4.04
C GLY A 178 9.07 -16.08 3.65
N SER A 179 8.69 -17.05 4.50
CA SER A 179 8.84 -18.47 4.18
C SER A 179 7.66 -19.06 3.41
N GLU A 180 6.54 -18.35 3.35
CA GLU A 180 5.34 -18.78 2.64
C GLU A 180 4.82 -17.65 1.74
N LEU A 181 4.60 -17.99 0.47
CA LEU A 181 3.86 -17.16 -0.47
C LEU A 181 2.44 -17.70 -0.53
N VAL A 182 1.48 -16.84 -0.26
CA VAL A 182 0.06 -17.18 -0.24
C VAL A 182 -0.65 -16.35 -1.30
N MET A 183 -1.43 -17.02 -2.12
CA MET A 183 -2.34 -16.40 -3.07
C MET A 183 -3.77 -16.66 -2.62
N ILE A 184 -4.56 -15.60 -2.49
CA ILE A 184 -5.97 -15.67 -2.15
C ILE A 184 -6.80 -15.00 -3.23
N LYS A 185 -8.07 -15.39 -3.35
CA LYS A 185 -9.02 -14.70 -4.23
C LYS A 185 -9.38 -13.34 -3.64
N ALA A 186 -9.36 -12.29 -4.45
CA ALA A 186 -9.86 -10.96 -4.08
C ALA A 186 -11.40 -10.96 -4.15
N SER A 187 -12.03 -11.60 -3.17
CA SER A 187 -13.48 -11.77 -3.08
C SER A 187 -13.99 -11.28 -1.73
N PRO A 188 -15.10 -10.54 -1.66
CA PRO A 188 -15.71 -10.18 -0.39
C PRO A 188 -16.51 -11.34 0.24
N LYS A 189 -16.74 -12.45 -0.47
CA LYS A 189 -17.60 -13.54 0.02
C LYS A 189 -16.95 -14.33 1.16
N ALA A 190 -15.67 -14.63 1.04
CA ALA A 190 -14.88 -15.38 2.01
C ALA A 190 -13.39 -15.17 1.74
N HIS A 191 -12.57 -15.48 2.75
CA HIS A 191 -11.15 -15.71 2.54
C HIS A 191 -10.97 -17.07 1.85
N GLU A 192 -10.51 -17.05 0.60
CA GLU A 192 -10.35 -18.26 -0.23
C GLU A 192 -8.89 -18.36 -0.67
N GLU A 193 -8.13 -19.27 -0.08
CA GLU A 193 -6.75 -19.56 -0.45
C GLU A 193 -6.72 -20.39 -1.74
N LEU A 194 -6.02 -19.88 -2.75
CA LEU A 194 -5.87 -20.51 -4.06
C LEU A 194 -4.56 -21.29 -4.16
N VAL A 195 -3.48 -20.72 -3.61
CA VAL A 195 -2.14 -21.30 -3.66
C VAL A 195 -1.42 -20.99 -2.36
N LYS A 196 -0.65 -21.98 -1.87
CA LYS A 196 0.38 -21.80 -0.87
C LYS A 196 1.66 -22.46 -1.35
N ALA A 197 2.73 -21.69 -1.45
CA ALA A 197 4.04 -22.17 -1.87
C ALA A 197 5.08 -21.85 -0.79
N ARG A 198 5.98 -22.81 -0.55
CA ARG A 198 7.17 -22.54 0.27
C ARG A 198 8.15 -21.73 -0.57
N VAL A 199 8.57 -20.61 -0.02
CA VAL A 199 9.59 -19.73 -0.58
C VAL A 199 10.62 -19.42 0.50
N LYS A 200 11.77 -18.86 0.13
CA LYS A 200 12.79 -18.42 1.08
C LYS A 200 13.12 -16.95 0.83
N THR A 201 12.08 -16.12 0.82
CA THR A 201 12.31 -14.69 0.59
C THR A 201 13.08 -14.10 1.76
N MET A 202 13.71 -12.96 1.52
CA MET A 202 14.16 -12.12 2.63
C MET A 202 12.94 -11.79 3.51
N TRP A 203 13.17 -11.46 4.77
CA TRP A 203 12.15 -11.38 5.81
C TRP A 203 10.83 -10.67 5.46
N CYS A 204 10.90 -9.52 4.78
CA CYS A 204 9.74 -8.66 4.54
C CYS A 204 9.71 -7.80 3.25
N PRO A 205 10.42 -8.11 2.15
CA PRO A 205 10.25 -7.37 0.90
C PRO A 205 8.86 -7.64 0.32
N SER A 206 8.16 -6.58 -0.09
CA SER A 206 6.92 -6.76 -0.86
C SER A 206 7.24 -7.43 -2.20
N PRO A 207 6.43 -8.40 -2.65
CA PRO A 207 6.56 -8.96 -4.00
C PRO A 207 6.36 -7.87 -5.06
N ALA A 208 6.85 -8.10 -6.27
CA ALA A 208 6.57 -7.25 -7.44
C ALA A 208 6.09 -8.10 -8.62
N VAL A 209 5.19 -7.59 -9.45
CA VAL A 209 4.74 -8.27 -10.67
C VAL A 209 4.96 -7.34 -11.87
N SER A 210 5.47 -7.90 -12.96
CA SER A 210 5.59 -7.21 -14.25
C SER A 210 5.56 -8.22 -15.39
N ASN A 211 4.80 -7.93 -16.44
CA ASN A 211 4.70 -8.77 -17.65
C ASN A 211 4.44 -10.25 -17.35
N GLY A 212 3.46 -10.55 -16.49
CA GLY A 212 3.10 -11.91 -16.11
C GLY A 212 4.12 -12.64 -15.24
N ARG A 213 5.16 -11.96 -14.75
CA ARG A 213 6.20 -12.53 -13.90
C ARG A 213 6.15 -11.95 -12.49
N LEU A 214 6.27 -12.81 -11.49
CA LEU A 214 6.43 -12.47 -10.09
C LEU A 214 7.92 -12.41 -9.74
N PHE A 215 8.33 -11.32 -9.10
CA PHE A 215 9.68 -11.11 -8.61
C PHE A 215 9.68 -11.10 -7.09
N LEU A 216 10.54 -11.93 -6.49
CA LEU A 216 10.73 -12.01 -5.05
C LEU A 216 12.19 -11.72 -4.73
N ARG A 217 12.40 -10.81 -3.78
CA ARG A 217 13.75 -10.57 -3.24
C ARG A 217 14.10 -11.67 -2.24
N MET A 218 15.07 -12.48 -2.60
CA MET A 218 15.69 -13.49 -1.74
C MET A 218 16.81 -12.85 -0.92
N ALA A 219 17.51 -13.63 -0.10
CA ALA A 219 18.59 -13.12 0.76
C ALA A 219 19.76 -12.53 -0.06
N ASP A 220 20.11 -13.18 -1.16
CA ASP A 220 21.31 -12.96 -1.97
C ASP A 220 21.01 -12.68 -3.46
N HIS A 221 19.77 -12.84 -3.90
CA HIS A 221 19.37 -12.61 -5.30
C HIS A 221 17.90 -12.15 -5.42
N VAL A 222 17.46 -11.91 -6.65
CA VAL A 222 16.05 -11.75 -7.00
C VAL A 222 15.63 -12.96 -7.82
N ALA A 223 14.61 -13.69 -7.36
CA ALA A 223 14.04 -14.80 -8.10
C ALA A 223 12.86 -14.31 -8.94
N CYS A 224 12.67 -14.92 -10.11
CA CYS A 224 11.60 -14.63 -11.03
C CYS A 224 10.77 -15.89 -11.30
N PHE A 225 9.45 -15.78 -11.15
CA PHE A 225 8.50 -16.87 -11.36
C PHE A 225 7.50 -16.47 -12.43
N ASN A 226 7.23 -17.36 -13.37
CA ASN A 226 6.23 -17.14 -14.38
C ASN A 226 4.83 -17.41 -13.80
N LEU A 227 3.95 -16.41 -13.78
CA LEU A 227 2.55 -16.56 -13.36
C LEU A 227 1.64 -17.01 -14.51
N ALA A 228 2.10 -16.91 -15.75
CA ALA A 228 1.34 -17.28 -16.94
C ALA A 228 1.49 -18.76 -17.33
N GLU A 229 2.47 -19.47 -16.76
CA GLU A 229 2.64 -20.90 -17.01
C GLU A 229 1.62 -21.70 -16.21
N LYS A 230 0.70 -22.37 -16.92
CA LYS A 230 0.02 -23.54 -16.38
C LYS A 230 1.08 -24.64 -16.23
N LEU A 231 1.63 -24.81 -15.03
CA LEU A 231 2.37 -26.02 -14.74
C LEU A 231 1.42 -27.21 -14.93
N PRO A 232 1.81 -28.29 -15.65
CA PRO A 232 1.05 -29.52 -15.60
C PRO A 232 0.98 -29.95 -14.13
N LEU A 233 -0.24 -30.17 -13.63
CA LEU A 233 -0.42 -30.81 -12.34
C LEU A 233 0.23 -32.21 -12.42
N PRO A 234 0.96 -32.66 -11.38
CA PRO A 234 1.46 -34.03 -11.32
C PRO A 234 0.32 -35.05 -11.34
#